data_AF-A0AAW1MBC1-F1
#
_entry.id   AF-A0AAW1MBC1-F1
#
_cell.length_a   1.000
_cell.length_b   1.000
_cell.length_c   1.000
_cell.angle_alpha   90.00
_cell.angle_beta   90.00
_cell.angle_gamma   90.00
#
_symmetry.space_group_name_H-M   'P 1'
#
loop_
_entity.id
_entity.type
_entity.pdbx_description
1 polymer ?
#
loop_
_entity_poly.entity_id
_entity_poly.type
_entity_poly.pdbx_seq_one_letter_code
_entity_poly.pdbx_strand_id
1 'polypeptide(L)'
;MQLCSAVCGKVLKTSGNTTDLKIHLKQKHSVVLQHLTEEEKEVGEPKKRKGIFQRWWLVCESLLTNAEGLNIIIDKVRSIVVWFKRSVKASDQLRKVQIDAGTSEGNMKKIILDVKTRWNSTYYMLERFLQMLPMVSFFLFSDVKAPNMITAA
;
A
#
# COMPACT_ATOMS: atom_id res chain seq x y z
N MET A 1 -20.26 -22.15 -23.05
CA MET A 1 -21.55 -21.51 -23.40
C MET A 1 -22.01 -20.71 -22.20
N GLN A 2 -22.36 -19.44 -22.37
CA GLN A 2 -22.96 -18.62 -21.30
C GLN A 2 -24.37 -18.20 -21.71
N LEU A 3 -25.31 -18.28 -20.76
CA LEU A 3 -26.69 -17.83 -20.93
C LEU A 3 -26.78 -16.34 -20.59
N CYS A 4 -27.41 -15.53 -21.44
CA CYS A 4 -27.85 -14.19 -21.08
C CYS A 4 -29.09 -14.29 -20.18
N SER A 5 -28.90 -14.81 -18.97
CA SER A 5 -29.99 -15.09 -18.02
C SER A 5 -30.69 -13.82 -17.51
N ALA A 6 -30.02 -12.67 -17.60
CA ALA A 6 -30.50 -11.43 -16.99
C ALA A 6 -31.45 -10.61 -17.87
N VAL A 7 -31.54 -10.84 -19.19
CA VAL A 7 -32.33 -9.95 -20.08
C VAL A 7 -33.09 -10.67 -21.20
N CYS A 8 -32.48 -11.59 -21.94
CA CYS A 8 -33.13 -12.18 -23.14
C CYS A 8 -33.06 -13.70 -23.27
N GLY A 9 -32.44 -14.39 -22.32
CA GLY A 9 -32.39 -15.87 -22.28
C GLY A 9 -31.59 -16.52 -23.41
N LYS A 10 -30.88 -15.75 -24.25
CA LYS A 10 -30.14 -16.31 -25.39
C LYS A 10 -28.87 -17.04 -24.92
N VAL A 11 -28.68 -18.28 -25.39
CA VAL A 11 -27.46 -19.07 -25.17
C VAL A 11 -26.39 -18.61 -26.15
N LEU A 12 -25.27 -18.10 -25.64
CA LEU A 12 -24.11 -17.71 -26.46
C LEU A 12 -23.03 -18.79 -26.38
N LYS A 13 -22.53 -19.21 -27.54
CA LYS A 13 -21.33 -20.04 -27.65
C LYS A 13 -20.13 -19.15 -27.32
N THR A 14 -19.47 -19.45 -26.21
CA THR A 14 -18.27 -18.73 -25.74
C THR A 14 -17.13 -19.74 -25.61
N SER A 15 -15.96 -19.42 -26.15
CA SER A 15 -14.75 -20.26 -26.16
C SER A 15 -13.89 -20.10 -24.89
N GLY A 16 -14.52 -19.76 -23.76
CA GLY A 16 -13.84 -19.57 -22.46
C GLY A 16 -13.68 -18.11 -22.02
N ASN A 17 -14.08 -17.13 -22.84
CA ASN A 17 -14.04 -15.69 -22.51
C ASN A 17 -15.44 -15.05 -22.49
N THR A 18 -15.57 -13.93 -21.78
CA THR A 18 -16.84 -13.18 -21.64
C THR A 18 -17.06 -12.12 -22.73
N THR A 19 -16.13 -12.01 -23.68
CA THR A 19 -16.13 -10.98 -24.74
C THR A 19 -17.41 -11.03 -25.58
N ASP A 20 -17.85 -12.23 -25.96
CA ASP A 20 -19.04 -12.42 -26.81
C ASP A 20 -20.33 -12.03 -26.09
N LEU A 21 -20.39 -12.25 -24.76
CA LEU A 21 -21.52 -11.81 -23.94
C LEU A 21 -21.54 -10.29 -23.79
N LYS A 22 -20.38 -9.63 -23.62
CA LYS A 22 -20.29 -8.17 -23.57
C LYS A 22 -20.70 -7.52 -24.89
N ILE A 23 -20.29 -8.08 -26.03
CA ILE A 23 -20.69 -7.59 -27.36
C ILE A 23 -22.21 -7.74 -27.54
N HIS A 24 -22.76 -8.90 -27.17
CA HIS A 24 -24.20 -9.15 -27.22
C HIS A 24 -24.99 -8.14 -26.38
N LEU A 25 -24.58 -7.91 -25.12
CA LEU A 25 -25.21 -6.93 -24.25
C LEU A 25 -25.11 -5.51 -24.85
N LYS A 26 -23.96 -5.13 -25.42
CA LYS A 26 -23.78 -3.81 -26.06
C LYS A 26 -24.68 -3.59 -27.28
N GLN A 27 -24.91 -4.62 -28.08
CA GLN A 27 -25.69 -4.49 -29.32
C GLN A 27 -27.19 -4.67 -29.14
N LYS A 28 -27.63 -5.49 -28.18
CA LYS A 28 -29.04 -5.85 -27.99
C LYS A 28 -29.67 -5.28 -26.73
N HIS A 29 -28.86 -4.89 -25.75
CA HIS A 29 -29.30 -4.41 -24.44
C HIS A 29 -28.53 -3.16 -24.03
N SER A 30 -28.37 -2.21 -24.97
CA SER A 30 -27.65 -0.95 -24.76
C SER A 30 -28.24 -0.12 -23.62
N VAL A 31 -29.57 -0.13 -23.47
CA VAL A 31 -30.31 0.59 -22.42
C VAL A 31 -29.95 0.08 -21.01
N VAL A 32 -29.81 -1.24 -20.85
CA VAL A 32 -29.40 -1.86 -19.57
C VAL A 32 -27.96 -1.48 -19.21
N LEU A 33 -27.09 -1.37 -20.21
CA LEU A 33 -25.71 -0.90 -20.00
C LEU A 33 -25.65 0.58 -19.66
N GLN A 34 -26.53 1.42 -20.22
CA GLN A 34 -26.58 2.85 -19.92
C GLN A 34 -26.91 3.10 -18.44
N HIS A 35 -27.95 2.43 -17.91
CA HIS A 35 -28.29 2.53 -16.49
C HIS A 35 -27.18 2.04 -15.56
N LEU A 36 -26.48 0.96 -15.91
CA LEU A 36 -25.32 0.49 -15.16
C LEU A 36 -24.13 1.46 -15.20
N THR A 37 -24.00 2.26 -16.26
CA THR A 37 -22.92 3.26 -16.40
C THR A 37 -23.26 4.63 -15.81
N GLU A 38 -24.55 4.94 -15.64
CA GLU A 38 -25.02 6.20 -15.03
C GLU A 38 -24.88 6.16 -13.50
N GLU A 39 -25.09 5.00 -12.87
CA GLU A 39 -24.80 4.78 -11.43
C GLU A 39 -23.30 4.91 -11.10
N GLU A 40 -22.39 4.80 -12.07
CA GLU A 40 -20.94 4.93 -11.87
C GLU A 40 -20.42 6.38 -11.97
N LYS A 41 -21.25 7.36 -12.36
CA LYS A 41 -20.78 8.73 -12.68
C LYS A 41 -21.00 9.77 -11.58
N GLU A 42 -21.88 9.56 -10.62
CA GLU A 42 -22.06 10.50 -9.51
C GLU A 42 -21.35 9.98 -8.25
N VAL A 43 -20.42 10.81 -7.73
CA VAL A 43 -19.52 10.59 -6.58
C VAL A 43 -18.14 9.97 -6.90
N GLY A 44 -17.21 10.84 -7.32
CA GLY A 44 -15.82 10.85 -6.83
C GLY A 44 -14.82 9.79 -7.33
N GLU A 45 -13.93 10.25 -8.23
CA GLU A 45 -12.59 9.74 -8.58
C GLU A 45 -12.50 8.28 -9.14
N PRO A 46 -11.72 8.01 -10.21
CA PRO A 46 -11.82 6.74 -10.94
C PRO A 46 -11.29 5.55 -10.13
N LYS A 47 -12.19 4.89 -9.40
CA LYS A 47 -11.90 3.64 -8.69
C LYS A 47 -12.00 2.49 -9.69
N LYS A 48 -10.84 2.12 -10.27
CA LYS A 48 -10.62 0.83 -10.96
C LYS A 48 -11.36 -0.27 -10.18
N ARG A 49 -12.00 -1.25 -10.84
CA ARG A 49 -12.71 -2.35 -10.14
C ARG A 49 -11.77 -3.01 -9.13
N LYS A 50 -12.06 -2.79 -7.86
CA LYS A 50 -11.21 -3.08 -6.72
C LYS A 50 -11.83 -4.27 -6.00
N GLY A 51 -11.24 -5.46 -6.18
CA GLY A 51 -11.77 -6.72 -5.63
C GLY A 51 -11.86 -6.75 -4.10
N ILE A 52 -12.37 -7.84 -3.52
CA ILE A 52 -12.59 -8.07 -2.07
C ILE A 52 -11.44 -7.57 -1.18
N PHE A 53 -10.21 -7.68 -1.67
CA PHE A 53 -9.00 -7.23 -1.00
C PHE A 53 -8.96 -5.71 -0.69
N GLN A 54 -9.61 -4.88 -1.51
CA GLN A 54 -9.73 -3.44 -1.28
C GLN A 54 -10.80 -3.07 -0.24
N ARG A 55 -11.67 -4.00 0.15
CA ARG A 55 -12.63 -3.74 1.23
C ARG A 55 -11.94 -3.81 2.60
N TRP A 56 -11.06 -4.80 2.79
CA TRP A 56 -10.20 -4.91 3.96
C TRP A 56 -9.19 -3.75 4.05
N TRP A 57 -8.66 -3.31 2.90
CA TRP A 57 -7.91 -2.06 2.75
C TRP A 57 -8.68 -0.92 3.42
N LEU A 58 -9.95 -0.64 3.03
CA LEU A 58 -10.73 0.54 3.48
C LEU A 58 -10.89 0.60 4.99
N VAL A 59 -11.10 -0.56 5.60
CA VAL A 59 -11.15 -0.68 7.05
C VAL A 59 -9.80 -0.29 7.66
N CYS A 60 -8.68 -0.79 7.11
CA CYS A 60 -7.35 -0.46 7.60
C CYS A 60 -6.89 1.00 7.36
N GLU A 61 -7.15 1.71 6.22
CA GLU A 61 -6.90 3.20 6.20
C GLU A 61 -7.75 3.80 7.27
N SER A 62 -9.04 3.46 7.29
CA SER A 62 -9.96 4.22 8.13
C SER A 62 -9.52 4.10 9.59
N LEU A 63 -9.04 2.94 10.04
CA LEU A 63 -8.46 2.78 11.37
C LEU A 63 -7.14 3.54 11.54
N LEU A 64 -6.22 3.46 10.57
CA LEU A 64 -4.94 4.20 10.61
C LEU A 64 -5.15 5.73 10.63
N THR A 65 -6.17 6.20 9.92
CA THR A 65 -6.50 7.61 9.72
C THR A 65 -7.32 8.16 10.89
N ASN A 66 -8.27 7.38 11.42
CA ASN A 66 -9.15 7.76 12.54
C ASN A 66 -8.51 7.55 13.92
N ALA A 67 -7.40 6.80 14.02
CA ALA A 67 -6.65 6.71 15.27
C ALA A 67 -5.92 8.02 15.52
N GLU A 68 -6.50 8.88 16.35
CA GLU A 68 -5.86 10.12 16.80
C GLU A 68 -4.47 9.83 17.38
N GLY A 69 -3.47 10.59 16.94
CA GLY A 69 -2.07 10.43 17.34
C GLY A 69 -1.26 9.38 16.56
N LEU A 70 -1.89 8.39 15.90
CA LEU A 70 -1.15 7.37 15.16
C LEU A 70 -0.44 7.95 13.92
N ASN A 71 -1.12 8.85 13.20
CA ASN A 71 -0.51 9.57 12.07
C ASN A 71 0.73 10.37 12.50
N ILE A 72 0.70 10.97 13.70
CA ILE A 72 1.84 11.73 14.25
C ILE A 72 3.04 10.80 14.46
N ILE A 73 2.80 9.59 14.98
CA ILE A 73 3.85 8.57 15.16
C ILE A 73 4.39 8.12 13.81
N ILE A 74 3.51 7.82 12.85
CA ILE A 74 3.89 7.40 11.50
C ILE A 74 4.75 8.48 10.82
N ASP A 75 4.38 9.75 10.93
CA ASP A 75 5.14 10.86 10.35
C ASP A 75 6.51 11.06 11.02
N LYS A 76 6.60 10.85 12.35
CA LYS A 76 7.89 10.84 13.06
C LYS A 76 8.79 9.70 12.57
N VAL A 77 8.26 8.47 12.49
CA VAL A 77 8.99 7.32 11.94
C VAL A 77 9.45 7.64 10.53
N ARG A 78 8.54 8.13 9.68
CA ARG A 78 8.84 8.46 8.28
C ARG A 78 9.95 9.50 8.18
N SER A 79 9.95 10.51 9.04
CA SER A 79 10.99 11.55 9.08
C SER A 79 12.36 10.97 9.42
N ILE A 80 12.44 10.07 10.41
CA ILE A 80 13.67 9.34 10.75
C ILE A 80 14.14 8.50 9.56
N VAL A 81 13.25 7.71 8.97
CA VAL A 81 13.56 6.85 7.82
C VAL A 81 14.09 7.67 6.64
N VAL A 82 13.45 8.80 6.32
CA VAL A 82 13.89 9.72 5.26
C VAL A 82 15.27 10.28 5.55
N TRP A 83 15.55 10.67 6.80
CA TRP A 83 16.87 11.16 7.20
C TRP A 83 17.95 10.09 6.99
N PHE A 84 17.71 8.84 7.40
CA PHE A 84 18.63 7.74 7.15
C PHE A 84 18.90 7.52 5.66
N LYS A 85 17.85 7.57 4.81
CA LYS A 85 18.01 7.41 3.36
C LYS A 85 18.76 8.56 2.70
N ARG A 86 18.75 9.76 3.29
CA ARG A 86 19.49 10.93 2.79
C ARG A 86 20.94 10.94 3.29
N SER A 87 21.18 10.40 4.48
CA SER A 87 22.51 10.36 5.10
C SER A 87 23.29 9.14 4.64
N VAL A 88 24.24 9.35 3.73
CA VAL A 88 25.19 8.32 3.28
C VAL A 88 26.01 7.80 4.47
N LYS A 89 26.49 8.71 5.33
CA LYS A 89 27.26 8.38 6.54
C LYS A 89 26.48 7.45 7.47
N ALA A 90 25.23 7.79 7.81
CA ALA A 90 24.42 6.98 8.71
C ALA A 90 24.08 5.60 8.10
N SER A 91 23.82 5.56 6.78
CA SER A 91 23.60 4.31 6.05
C SER A 91 24.84 3.42 6.03
N ASP A 92 26.03 3.98 5.84
CA ASP A 92 27.28 3.23 5.85
C ASP A 92 27.64 2.73 7.26
N GLN A 93 27.41 3.54 8.29
CA GLN A 93 27.62 3.11 9.67
C GLN A 93 26.66 1.98 10.07
N LEU A 94 25.39 2.06 9.64
CA LEU A 94 24.43 0.99 9.85
C LEU A 94 24.89 -0.32 9.21
N ARG A 95 25.47 -0.26 8.01
CA ARG A 95 26.08 -1.41 7.34
C ARG A 95 27.26 -1.96 8.13
N LYS A 96 28.16 -1.10 8.63
CA LYS A 96 29.31 -1.51 9.45
C LYS A 96 28.89 -2.23 10.72
N VAL A 97 27.95 -1.66 11.48
CA VAL A 97 27.44 -2.28 12.72
C VAL A 97 26.82 -3.66 12.45
N GLN A 98 26.17 -3.85 11.29
CA GLN A 98 25.65 -5.16 10.91
C GLN A 98 26.76 -6.17 10.62
N ILE A 99 27.85 -5.75 9.96
CA ILE A 99 29.02 -6.58 9.68
C ILE A 99 29.74 -6.94 11.00
N ASP A 100 29.95 -5.95 11.88
CA ASP A 100 30.61 -6.14 13.18
C ASP A 100 29.81 -7.09 14.09
N ALA A 101 28.48 -7.07 13.97
CA ALA A 101 27.59 -8.02 14.63
C ALA A 101 27.57 -9.43 13.98
N GLY A 102 28.41 -9.68 12.96
CA GLY A 102 28.52 -10.97 12.29
C GLY A 102 27.41 -11.27 11.28
N THR A 103 26.67 -10.26 10.82
CA THR A 103 25.60 -10.46 9.83
C THR A 103 26.21 -10.66 8.44
N SER A 104 25.89 -11.77 7.77
CA SER A 104 26.33 -12.01 6.40
C SER A 104 25.75 -10.99 5.42
N GLU A 105 26.49 -10.71 4.33
CA GLU A 105 26.15 -9.65 3.37
C GLU A 105 24.73 -9.79 2.77
N GLY A 106 24.25 -11.03 2.59
CA GLY A 106 22.89 -11.32 2.11
C GLY A 106 21.76 -11.03 3.11
N ASN A 107 22.08 -10.90 4.40
CA ASN A 107 21.11 -10.68 5.48
C ASN A 107 21.10 -9.24 6.01
N MET A 108 21.90 -8.34 5.42
CA MET A 108 21.95 -6.93 5.83
C MET A 108 20.60 -6.25 5.59
N LYS A 109 19.98 -5.82 6.69
CA LYS A 109 18.68 -5.15 6.63
C LYS A 109 18.89 -3.68 6.32
N LYS A 110 18.28 -3.21 5.23
CA LYS A 110 18.13 -1.78 4.92
C LYS A 110 16.82 -1.26 5.50
N ILE A 111 16.80 0.00 5.88
CA ILE A 111 15.56 0.68 6.26
C ILE A 111 14.68 0.86 5.01
N ILE A 112 13.37 0.69 5.16
CA ILE A 112 12.38 0.77 4.08
C ILE A 112 11.53 2.02 4.29
N LEU A 113 11.33 2.81 3.22
CA LEU A 113 10.42 3.96 3.21
C LEU A 113 9.09 3.53 2.59
N ASP A 114 7.99 3.96 3.18
CA ASP A 114 6.65 3.70 2.69
C ASP A 114 6.35 4.49 1.40
N VAL A 115 5.50 3.88 0.57
CA VAL A 115 5.06 4.38 -0.73
C VAL A 115 3.57 4.67 -0.62
N LYS A 116 3.19 5.95 -0.71
CA LYS A 116 1.80 6.41 -0.53
C LYS A 116 0.78 5.65 -1.40
N THR A 117 1.18 5.22 -2.59
CA THR A 117 0.32 4.50 -3.54
C THR A 117 0.22 2.99 -3.27
N ARG A 118 0.99 2.43 -2.32
CA ARG A 118 1.02 0.99 -1.98
C ARG A 118 0.60 0.77 -0.53
N TRP A 119 -0.56 0.18 -0.34
CA TRP A 119 -1.28 0.08 0.94
C TRP A 119 -0.54 -0.63 2.10
N ASN A 120 0.27 -1.65 1.81
CA ASN A 120 1.07 -2.35 2.84
C ASN A 120 2.40 -1.67 3.18
N SER A 121 2.78 -0.63 2.45
CA SER A 121 4.15 -0.11 2.56
C SER A 121 4.40 0.57 3.91
N THR A 122 3.40 1.22 4.50
CA THR A 122 3.46 1.81 5.84
C THR A 122 3.68 0.73 6.90
N TYR A 123 2.92 -0.37 6.83
CA TYR A 123 3.12 -1.52 7.72
C TYR A 123 4.56 -2.04 7.66
N TYR A 124 5.08 -2.29 6.45
CA TYR A 124 6.46 -2.79 6.29
C TYR A 124 7.53 -1.80 6.73
N MET A 125 7.30 -0.49 6.57
CA MET A 125 8.20 0.54 7.11
C MET A 125 8.24 0.46 8.64
N LEU A 126 7.08 0.42 9.30
CA LEU A 126 6.98 0.34 10.76
C LEU A 126 7.61 -0.94 11.30
N GLU A 127 7.28 -2.10 10.71
CA GLU A 127 7.83 -3.39 11.10
C GLU A 127 9.36 -3.42 10.96
N ARG A 128 9.91 -2.92 9.84
CA ARG A 128 11.36 -2.83 9.64
C ARG A 128 12.00 -1.87 10.63
N PHE A 129 11.37 -0.73 10.90
CA PHE A 129 11.86 0.25 11.85
C PHE A 129 11.98 -0.34 13.26
N LEU A 130 10.97 -1.07 13.72
CA LEU A 130 11.00 -1.76 15.02
C LEU A 130 12.11 -2.79 15.12
N GLN A 131 12.33 -3.59 14.06
CA GLN A 131 13.43 -4.56 14.03
C GLN A 131 14.83 -3.93 14.11
N MET A 132 14.96 -2.68 13.68
CA MET A 132 16.24 -1.95 13.61
C MET A 132 16.37 -0.88 14.70
N LEU A 133 15.38 -0.76 15.58
CA LEU A 133 15.27 0.26 16.61
C LEU A 133 16.54 0.40 17.47
N PRO A 134 17.20 -0.69 17.94
CA PRO A 134 18.40 -0.57 18.77
C PRO A 134 19.53 0.18 18.06
N MET A 135 19.78 -0.17 16.80
CA MET A 135 20.82 0.47 15.98
C MET A 135 20.43 1.90 15.61
N VAL A 136 19.16 2.10 15.22
CA VAL A 136 18.64 3.41 14.84
C VAL A 136 18.75 4.41 16.00
N SER A 137 18.38 4.00 17.22
CA SER A 137 18.46 4.86 18.40
C SER A 137 19.88 5.36 18.66
N PHE A 138 20.88 4.47 18.58
CA PHE A 138 22.30 4.81 18.74
C PHE A 138 22.76 5.91 17.76
N PHE A 139 22.38 5.80 16.50
CA PHE A 139 22.75 6.79 15.48
C PHE A 139 22.01 8.12 15.64
N LEU A 140 20.74 8.09 16.06
CA LEU A 140 19.99 9.32 16.32
C LEU A 140 20.59 10.15 17.46
N PHE A 141 21.13 9.49 18.50
CA PHE A 141 21.86 10.19 19.57
C PHE A 141 23.24 10.70 19.14
N SER A 142 23.84 10.10 18.10
CA SER A 142 25.20 10.40 17.67
C SER A 142 25.31 11.62 16.74
N ASP A 143 24.25 11.99 16.04
CA ASP A 143 24.25 13.08 15.05
C ASP A 143 23.33 14.23 15.49
N VAL A 144 23.89 15.42 15.67
CA VAL A 144 23.14 16.64 16.08
C VAL A 144 22.08 17.05 15.05
N LYS A 145 22.21 16.61 13.80
CA LYS A 145 21.26 16.85 12.70
C LYS A 145 20.18 15.77 12.59
N ALA A 146 20.18 14.79 13.48
CA ALA A 146 19.22 13.70 13.46
C ALA A 146 17.84 14.16 13.98
N PRO A 147 16.74 13.61 13.45
CA PRO A 147 15.41 13.86 13.99
C PRO A 147 15.26 13.29 15.41
N ASN A 148 14.41 13.90 16.23
CA ASN A 148 14.12 13.41 17.57
C ASN A 148 13.52 12.00 17.54
N MET A 149 13.93 11.17 18.50
CA MET A 149 13.38 9.82 18.67
C MET A 149 11.90 9.87 19.06
N ILE A 150 11.19 8.78 18.80
CA ILE A 150 9.80 8.61 19.23
C ILE A 150 9.81 8.39 20.75
N THR A 151 9.48 9.44 21.50
CA THR A 151 9.30 9.36 22.95
C THR A 151 7.81 9.13 23.25
N ALA A 152 7.51 8.25 24.21
CA ALA A 152 6.18 8.20 24.81
C ALA A 152 5.97 9.50 25.59
N ALA A 153 4.90 10.24 25.28
CA ALA A 153 4.53 11.43 26.02
C ALA A 153 4.10 11.08 27.45
#